data_AF-A0A942PRJ2-F1
#
_entry.id   AF-A0A942PRJ2-F1
#
_cell.length_a   1.000
_cell.length_b   1.000
_cell.length_c   1.000
_cell.angle_alpha   90.00
_cell.angle_beta   90.00
_cell.angle_gamma   90.00
#
_symmetry.space_group_name_H-M   'P 1'
#
loop_
_entity.id
_entity.type
_entity.pdbx_description
1 polymer ?
#
loop_
_entity_poly.entity_id
_entity_poly.type
_entity_poly.pdbx_seq_one_letter_code
_entity_poly.pdbx_strand_id
1 'polypeptide(L)'
;MKKKLLVSGVFALLTWGTSLYSHCQMPCGVYHDNMIYDQIDQYVETMAKGITVLTDNKFTTLHDKNEFMRWVMTKEMESNKVAELVTTYFLQQKIKPDEEDSAKKAEMAHRLLFLLVGIKQNIDMKMVKNFQEQWEKFKLLFHVEGYECKMGQIKLKEWEEARERAKKQEAADHAHDHSHDHAHAHYHHHH
;
A
#
# COMPACT_ATOMS: atom_id res chain seq x y z
N MET A 1 4.87 -62.24 6.68
CA MET A 1 5.44 -61.25 5.73
C MET A 1 4.47 -60.12 5.38
N LYS A 2 3.18 -60.38 5.14
CA LYS A 2 2.17 -59.35 4.79
C LYS A 2 2.00 -58.21 5.82
N LYS A 3 2.08 -58.49 7.14
CA LYS A 3 2.03 -57.44 8.18
C LYS A 3 3.23 -56.48 8.18
N LYS A 4 4.44 -56.97 7.84
CA LYS A 4 5.64 -56.12 7.73
C LYS A 4 5.60 -55.22 6.49
N LEU A 5 5.02 -55.71 5.39
CA LEU A 5 4.78 -54.94 4.17
C LEU A 5 3.72 -53.84 4.37
N LEU A 6 2.65 -54.11 5.11
CA LEU A 6 1.63 -53.10 5.45
C LEU A 6 2.17 -51.99 6.35
N VAL A 7 2.97 -52.32 7.36
CA VAL A 7 3.59 -51.32 8.26
C VAL A 7 4.59 -50.45 7.49
N SER A 8 5.37 -51.04 6.57
CA SER A 8 6.30 -50.29 5.72
C SER A 8 5.58 -49.35 4.74
N GLY A 9 4.42 -49.74 4.19
CA GLY A 9 3.63 -48.91 3.30
C GLY A 9 3.01 -47.70 4.00
N VAL A 10 2.54 -47.87 5.24
CA VAL A 10 1.98 -46.77 6.06
C VAL A 10 3.06 -45.75 6.44
N PHE A 11 4.29 -46.20 6.71
CA PHE A 11 5.41 -45.31 7.05
C PHE A 11 5.86 -44.46 5.84
N ALA A 12 5.87 -45.03 4.63
CA ALA A 12 6.23 -44.29 3.41
C ALA A 12 5.19 -43.21 3.02
N LEU A 13 3.90 -43.47 3.27
CA LEU A 13 2.82 -42.50 3.05
C LEU A 13 2.87 -41.30 4.01
N LEU A 14 3.42 -41.47 5.22
CA LEU A 14 3.54 -40.39 6.21
C LEU A 14 4.69 -39.42 5.90
N THR A 15 5.66 -39.80 5.07
CA THR A 15 6.85 -38.98 4.77
C THR A 15 6.76 -38.16 3.47
N TRP A 16 5.71 -38.32 2.67
CA TRP A 16 5.56 -37.64 1.37
C TRP A 16 4.91 -36.26 1.42
N GLY A 17 4.52 -35.76 2.61
CA GLY A 17 3.69 -34.56 2.73
C GLY A 17 4.40 -33.28 3.18
N THR A 18 5.69 -33.29 3.54
CA THR A 18 6.31 -32.10 4.11
C THR A 18 6.98 -31.26 3.03
N SER A 19 6.24 -30.30 2.47
CA SER A 19 6.82 -29.15 1.78
C SER A 19 7.58 -28.30 2.80
N LEU A 20 8.88 -28.56 2.95
CA LEU A 20 9.76 -27.67 3.70
C LEU A 20 9.92 -26.40 2.87
N TYR A 21 9.12 -25.37 3.20
CA TYR A 21 9.36 -24.01 2.76
C TYR A 21 10.64 -23.51 3.46
N SER A 22 11.81 -23.89 2.97
CA SER A 22 13.07 -23.29 3.41
C SER A 22 13.19 -21.90 2.79
N HIS A 23 12.72 -20.88 3.51
CA HIS A 23 12.95 -19.48 3.17
C HIS A 23 14.31 -19.11 3.77
N CYS A 24 15.40 -19.48 3.06
CA CYS A 24 16.75 -19.11 3.43
C CYS A 24 16.92 -17.60 3.31
N GLN A 25 16.54 -16.87 4.37
CA GLN A 25 16.82 -15.46 4.62
C GLN A 25 18.31 -15.26 4.95
N MET A 26 19.20 -15.94 4.21
CA MET A 26 20.63 -15.77 4.37
C MET A 26 20.96 -14.35 3.91
N PRO A 27 21.54 -13.51 4.78
CA PRO A 27 21.90 -12.15 4.41
C PRO A 27 23.09 -12.22 3.44
N CYS A 28 22.80 -12.42 2.16
CA CYS A 28 23.81 -12.49 1.10
C CYS A 28 24.39 -11.11 0.77
N GLY A 29 23.80 -10.03 1.31
CA GLY A 29 24.25 -8.65 1.10
C GLY A 29 24.04 -8.12 -0.33
N VAL A 30 23.46 -8.92 -1.23
CA VAL A 30 23.20 -8.55 -2.63
C VAL A 30 21.74 -8.11 -2.77
N TYR A 31 21.46 -6.90 -2.31
CA TYR A 31 20.17 -6.24 -2.55
C TYR A 31 20.40 -4.91 -3.23
N HIS A 32 19.71 -4.69 -4.34
CA HIS A 32 19.64 -3.38 -4.98
C HIS A 32 18.44 -2.66 -4.37
N ASP A 33 18.69 -1.66 -3.51
CA ASP A 33 17.64 -0.90 -2.81
C ASP A 33 16.53 -0.42 -3.76
N ASN A 34 16.93 0.07 -4.94
CA ASN A 34 16.01 0.52 -5.97
C ASN A 34 15.03 -0.56 -6.44
N MET A 35 15.48 -1.82 -6.58
CA MET A 35 14.60 -2.92 -6.98
C MET A 35 13.55 -3.21 -5.92
N ILE A 36 13.92 -3.14 -4.63
CA ILE A 36 12.97 -3.34 -3.53
C ILE A 36 11.96 -2.19 -3.50
N TYR A 37 12.42 -0.96 -3.71
CA TYR A 37 11.53 0.20 -3.79
C TYR A 37 10.54 0.09 -4.95
N ASP A 38 11.02 -0.20 -6.15
CA ASP A 38 10.18 -0.36 -7.35
C ASP A 38 9.19 -1.51 -7.18
N GLN A 39 9.61 -2.62 -6.56
CA GLN A 39 8.73 -3.77 -6.30
C GLN A 39 7.61 -3.42 -5.32
N ILE A 40 7.90 -2.69 -4.25
CA ILE A 40 6.87 -2.20 -3.32
C ILE A 40 5.94 -1.21 -4.04
N ASP A 41 6.48 -0.28 -4.81
CA ASP A 41 5.68 0.70 -5.56
C ASP A 41 4.72 0.00 -6.55
N GLN A 42 5.18 -1.04 -7.25
CA GLN A 42 4.36 -1.86 -8.15
C GLN A 42 3.21 -2.58 -7.41
N TYR A 43 3.49 -3.15 -6.23
CA TYR A 43 2.46 -3.79 -5.42
C TYR A 43 1.43 -2.78 -4.92
N VAL A 44 1.87 -1.58 -4.53
CA VAL A 44 0.99 -0.49 -4.10
C VAL A 44 0.12 0.02 -5.24
N GLU A 45 0.67 0.15 -6.45
CA GLU A 45 -0.11 0.49 -7.65
C GLU A 45 -1.18 -0.57 -7.95
N THR A 46 -0.84 -1.85 -7.80
CA THR A 46 -1.79 -2.95 -8.00
C THR A 46 -2.91 -2.92 -6.95
N MET A 47 -2.59 -2.60 -5.69
CA MET A 47 -3.58 -2.40 -4.62
C MET A 47 -4.50 -1.22 -4.92
N ALA A 48 -3.93 -0.10 -5.38
CA ALA A 48 -4.70 1.08 -5.78
C ALA A 48 -5.69 0.72 -6.90
N LYS A 49 -5.20 0.06 -7.95
CA LYS A 49 -6.04 -0.41 -9.06
C LYS A 49 -7.17 -1.32 -8.57
N GLY A 50 -6.86 -2.27 -7.69
CA GLY A 50 -7.87 -3.16 -7.12
C GLY A 50 -8.95 -2.40 -6.34
N ILE A 51 -8.57 -1.42 -5.53
CA ILE A 51 -9.52 -0.58 -4.79
C ILE A 51 -10.38 0.28 -5.73
N THR A 52 -9.81 0.85 -6.79
CA THR A 52 -10.56 1.60 -7.80
C THR A 52 -11.59 0.71 -8.49
N VAL A 53 -11.20 -0.47 -8.95
CA VAL A 53 -12.14 -1.41 -9.59
C VAL A 53 -13.26 -1.83 -8.62
N LEU A 54 -12.93 -2.10 -7.35
CA LEU A 54 -13.90 -2.45 -6.31
C LEU A 54 -14.86 -1.30 -5.96
N THR A 55 -14.45 -0.05 -6.14
CA THR A 55 -15.27 1.13 -5.83
C THR A 55 -16.16 1.52 -7.00
N ASP A 56 -15.64 1.48 -8.22
CA ASP A 56 -16.30 2.09 -9.39
C ASP A 56 -17.30 1.14 -10.08
N ASN A 57 -17.24 -0.16 -9.80
CA ASN A 57 -18.08 -1.17 -10.44
C ASN A 57 -19.23 -1.64 -9.55
N LYS A 58 -20.38 -1.97 -10.17
CA LYS A 58 -21.62 -2.37 -9.46
C LYS A 58 -21.73 -3.87 -9.17
N PHE A 59 -20.90 -4.71 -9.81
CA PHE A 59 -20.83 -6.16 -9.62
C PHE A 59 -22.18 -6.90 -9.59
N THR A 60 -23.02 -6.70 -10.62
CA THR A 60 -24.41 -7.19 -10.62
C THR A 60 -24.57 -8.61 -11.16
N THR A 61 -23.67 -9.09 -12.03
CA THR A 61 -23.75 -10.45 -12.60
C THR A 61 -22.90 -11.47 -11.83
N LEU A 62 -23.12 -12.77 -12.07
CA LEU A 62 -22.26 -13.83 -11.52
C LEU A 62 -20.82 -13.73 -12.01
N HIS A 63 -20.62 -13.30 -13.27
CA HIS A 63 -19.30 -13.05 -13.82
C HIS A 63 -18.60 -11.93 -13.05
N ASP A 64 -19.29 -10.82 -12.79
CA ASP A 64 -18.71 -9.67 -12.07
C ASP A 64 -18.39 -10.02 -10.61
N LYS A 65 -19.19 -10.88 -9.98
CA LYS A 65 -18.89 -11.38 -8.62
C LYS A 65 -17.58 -12.16 -8.57
N ASN A 66 -17.24 -12.91 -9.63
CA ASN A 66 -15.92 -13.55 -9.71
C ASN A 66 -14.80 -12.51 -9.81
N GLU A 67 -15.01 -11.42 -10.55
CA GLU A 67 -14.06 -10.32 -10.63
C GLU A 67 -13.90 -9.58 -9.29
N PHE A 68 -14.99 -9.30 -8.58
CA PHE A 68 -14.97 -8.73 -7.23
C PHE A 68 -14.09 -9.55 -6.30
N MET A 69 -14.34 -10.87 -6.24
CA MET A 69 -13.56 -11.76 -5.38
C MET A 69 -12.08 -11.80 -5.78
N ARG A 70 -11.78 -11.77 -7.09
CA ARG A 70 -10.40 -11.70 -7.57
C ARG A 70 -9.70 -10.44 -7.09
N TRP A 71 -10.31 -9.26 -7.21
CA TRP A 71 -9.68 -8.01 -6.76
C TRP A 71 -9.52 -7.94 -5.24
N VAL A 72 -10.46 -8.50 -4.47
CA VAL A 72 -10.30 -8.66 -3.01
C VAL A 72 -9.12 -9.58 -2.67
N MET A 73 -8.97 -10.71 -3.37
CA MET A 73 -7.85 -11.61 -3.15
C MET A 73 -6.51 -11.03 -3.63
N THR A 74 -6.51 -10.31 -4.76
CA THR A 74 -5.31 -9.64 -5.29
C THR A 74 -4.81 -8.58 -4.33
N LYS A 75 -5.66 -7.68 -3.82
CA LYS A 75 -5.19 -6.64 -2.87
C LYS A 75 -4.65 -7.25 -1.57
N GLU A 76 -5.26 -8.34 -1.10
CA GLU A 76 -4.78 -9.09 0.08
C GLU A 76 -3.39 -9.69 -0.18
N MET A 77 -3.20 -10.34 -1.33
CA MET A 77 -1.94 -10.95 -1.74
C MET A 77 -0.83 -9.90 -1.91
N GLU A 78 -1.09 -8.81 -2.63
CA GLU A 78 -0.09 -7.74 -2.83
C GLU A 78 0.28 -7.07 -1.50
N SER A 79 -0.71 -6.85 -0.61
CA SER A 79 -0.44 -6.34 0.75
C SER A 79 0.48 -7.27 1.53
N ASN A 80 0.32 -8.59 1.40
CA ASN A 80 1.18 -9.58 2.05
C ASN A 80 2.62 -9.53 1.52
N LYS A 81 2.81 -9.38 0.20
CA LYS A 81 4.15 -9.27 -0.39
C LYS A 81 4.88 -8.02 0.10
N VAL A 82 4.18 -6.89 0.21
CA VAL A 82 4.76 -5.67 0.79
C VAL A 82 5.09 -5.87 2.27
N ALA A 83 4.20 -6.51 3.04
CA ALA A 83 4.45 -6.78 4.45
C ALA A 83 5.66 -7.69 4.65
N GLU A 84 5.83 -8.70 3.78
CA GLU A 84 7.01 -9.55 3.75
C GLU A 84 8.27 -8.72 3.51
N LEU A 85 8.32 -7.90 2.45
CA LEU A 85 9.47 -7.04 2.16
C LEU A 85 9.79 -6.08 3.31
N VAL A 86 8.78 -5.41 3.89
CA VAL A 86 8.96 -4.53 5.06
C VAL A 86 9.59 -5.30 6.24
N THR A 87 9.14 -6.53 6.47
CA THR A 87 9.61 -7.37 7.58
C THR A 87 11.01 -7.91 7.32
N THR A 88 11.21 -8.57 6.18
CA THR A 88 12.42 -9.34 5.90
C THR A 88 13.57 -8.46 5.43
N TYR A 89 13.29 -7.40 4.68
CA TYR A 89 14.31 -6.51 4.18
C TYR A 89 14.62 -5.39 5.17
N PHE A 90 13.61 -4.64 5.60
CA PHE A 90 13.87 -3.47 6.43
C PHE A 90 14.06 -3.82 7.90
N LEU A 91 13.10 -4.49 8.52
CA LEU A 91 13.17 -4.79 9.96
C LEU A 91 14.28 -5.80 10.32
N GLN A 92 14.45 -6.85 9.52
CA GLN A 92 15.44 -7.90 9.82
C GLN A 92 16.85 -7.59 9.34
N GLN A 93 17.02 -6.81 8.26
CA GLN A 93 18.34 -6.63 7.62
C GLN A 93 18.86 -5.18 7.61
N LYS A 94 18.01 -4.18 7.32
CA LYS A 94 18.47 -2.78 7.15
C LYS A 94 18.45 -1.97 8.45
N ILE A 95 17.47 -2.17 9.31
CA ILE A 95 17.35 -1.46 10.59
C ILE A 95 18.21 -2.20 11.61
N LYS A 96 19.34 -1.60 12.00
CA LYS A 96 20.18 -2.16 13.05
C LYS A 96 19.65 -1.76 14.42
N PRO A 97 19.67 -2.66 15.41
CA PRO A 97 19.39 -2.27 16.79
C PRO A 97 20.42 -1.25 17.28
N ASP A 98 20.03 -0.44 18.26
CA ASP A 98 20.90 0.49 18.98
C ASP A 98 21.53 1.65 18.17
N GLU A 99 21.13 1.84 16.91
CA GLU A 99 21.36 3.11 16.19
C GLU A 99 20.43 4.22 16.71
N GLU A 100 20.88 5.47 16.67
CA GLU A 100 20.13 6.65 17.14
C GLU A 100 18.70 6.71 16.55
N ASP A 101 18.57 6.41 15.26
CA ASP A 101 17.29 6.42 14.54
C ASP A 101 16.56 5.06 14.52
N SER A 102 17.08 4.02 15.19
CA SER A 102 16.55 2.65 15.10
C SER A 102 15.08 2.56 15.52
N ALA A 103 14.74 3.18 16.66
CA ALA A 103 13.37 3.20 17.18
C ALA A 103 12.40 3.89 16.20
N LYS A 104 12.82 5.03 15.62
CA LYS A 104 12.03 5.78 14.63
C LYS A 104 11.82 4.98 13.35
N LYS A 105 12.86 4.34 12.82
CA LYS A 105 12.77 3.47 11.63
C LYS A 105 11.83 2.29 11.90
N ALA A 106 11.95 1.63 13.04
CA ALA A 106 11.10 0.50 13.42
C ALA A 106 9.62 0.92 13.57
N GLU A 107 9.36 2.07 14.20
CA GLU A 107 8.02 2.62 14.35
C GLU A 107 7.38 2.94 12.99
N MET A 108 8.13 3.56 12.07
CA MET A 108 7.62 3.85 10.72
C MET A 108 7.37 2.58 9.91
N ALA A 109 8.24 1.58 10.01
CA ALA A 109 7.99 0.26 9.42
C ALA A 109 6.72 -0.39 9.98
N HIS A 110 6.50 -0.30 11.30
CA HIS A 110 5.25 -0.77 11.92
C HIS A 110 4.02 -0.03 11.40
N ARG A 111 4.09 1.31 11.24
CA ARG A 111 3.00 2.10 10.65
C ARG A 111 2.66 1.66 9.22
N LEU A 112 3.67 1.36 8.39
CA LEU A 112 3.45 0.79 7.06
C LEU A 112 2.69 -0.54 7.14
N LEU A 113 3.13 -1.47 8.00
CA LEU A 113 2.46 -2.75 8.22
C LEU A 113 1.00 -2.58 8.67
N PHE A 114 0.75 -1.64 9.57
CA PHE A 114 -0.61 -1.32 10.03
C PHE A 114 -1.50 -0.80 8.89
N LEU A 115 -0.97 0.10 8.06
CA LEU A 115 -1.71 0.64 6.91
C LEU A 115 -2.03 -0.44 5.86
N LEU A 116 -1.17 -1.44 5.67
CA LEU A 116 -1.45 -2.60 4.82
C LEU A 116 -2.67 -3.39 5.33
N VAL A 117 -2.80 -3.59 6.65
CA VAL A 117 -4.01 -4.20 7.23
C VAL A 117 -5.26 -3.36 6.92
N GLY A 118 -5.13 -2.03 6.98
CA GLY A 118 -6.20 -1.11 6.57
C GLY A 118 -6.61 -1.29 5.09
N ILE A 119 -5.64 -1.40 4.18
CA ILE A 119 -5.86 -1.64 2.75
C ILE A 119 -6.54 -2.99 2.51
N LYS A 120 -6.15 -4.03 3.24
CA LYS A 120 -6.77 -5.36 3.20
C LYS A 120 -8.23 -5.38 3.64
N GLN A 121 -8.58 -4.60 4.64
CA GLN A 121 -9.93 -4.61 5.22
C GLN A 121 -10.91 -3.68 4.51
N ASN A 122 -10.42 -2.65 3.80
CA ASN A 122 -11.26 -1.58 3.26
C ASN A 122 -11.13 -1.43 1.74
N ILE A 123 -12.00 -0.60 1.17
CA ILE A 123 -11.96 -0.11 -0.22
C ILE A 123 -11.82 1.42 -0.28
N ASP A 124 -11.42 2.07 0.81
CA ASP A 124 -11.16 3.51 0.83
C ASP A 124 -9.74 3.79 0.32
N MET A 125 -9.64 4.53 -0.79
CA MET A 125 -8.38 4.96 -1.39
C MET A 125 -7.49 5.76 -0.41
N LYS A 126 -8.07 6.36 0.63
CA LYS A 126 -7.32 7.03 1.70
C LYS A 126 -6.28 6.13 2.35
N MET A 127 -6.56 4.83 2.51
CA MET A 127 -5.58 3.90 3.12
C MET A 127 -4.34 3.74 2.24
N VAL A 128 -4.51 3.66 0.92
CA VAL A 128 -3.41 3.59 -0.04
C VAL A 128 -2.62 4.90 -0.06
N LYS A 129 -3.31 6.04 -0.09
CA LYS A 129 -2.65 7.36 -0.05
C LYS A 129 -1.83 7.54 1.23
N ASN A 130 -2.39 7.18 2.39
CA ASN A 130 -1.67 7.21 3.65
C ASN A 130 -0.44 6.29 3.62
N PHE A 131 -0.57 5.09 3.05
CA PHE A 131 0.56 4.18 2.88
C PHE A 131 1.65 4.83 2.01
N GLN A 132 1.30 5.37 0.85
CA GLN A 132 2.25 6.04 -0.06
C GLN A 132 2.97 7.21 0.63
N GLU A 133 2.24 8.08 1.33
CA GLU A 133 2.85 9.20 2.05
C GLU A 133 3.82 8.73 3.16
N GLN A 134 3.48 7.68 3.90
CA GLN A 134 4.38 7.09 4.90
C GLN A 134 5.57 6.40 4.24
N TRP A 135 5.35 5.75 3.10
CA TRP A 135 6.37 5.04 2.34
C TRP A 135 7.43 6.00 1.80
N GLU A 136 7.04 7.13 1.24
CA GLU A 136 7.98 8.17 0.81
C GLU A 136 8.82 8.69 1.99
N LYS A 137 8.20 8.98 3.13
CA LYS A 137 8.92 9.43 4.34
C LYS A 137 9.86 8.34 4.86
N PHE A 138 9.45 7.08 4.78
CA PHE A 138 10.25 5.95 5.23
C PHE A 138 11.48 5.74 4.35
N LYS A 139 11.34 5.81 3.02
CA LYS A 139 12.47 5.75 2.07
C LYS A 139 13.55 6.77 2.45
N LEU A 140 13.17 8.00 2.81
CA LEU A 140 14.12 9.07 3.19
C LEU A 140 15.02 8.71 4.38
N LEU A 141 14.63 7.79 5.27
CA LEU A 141 15.42 7.39 6.43
C LEU A 141 16.62 6.49 6.11
N PHE A 142 16.70 5.93 4.89
CA PHE A 142 17.77 5.00 4.49
C PHE A 142 18.82 5.66 3.57
N HIS A 143 18.79 6.99 3.41
CA HIS A 143 19.70 7.73 2.53
C HIS A 143 20.92 8.32 3.28
N VAL A 144 22.03 7.58 3.41
CA VAL A 144 23.40 8.13 3.68
C VAL A 144 24.43 7.09 3.16
N GLU A 145 25.45 7.33 2.33
CA GLU A 145 26.30 8.48 1.96
C GLU A 145 26.29 8.66 0.41
N GLY A 146 26.14 9.90 -0.10
CA GLY A 146 26.42 10.23 -1.51
C GLY A 146 25.29 10.08 -2.55
N TYR A 147 24.04 9.85 -2.17
CA TYR A 147 22.91 9.84 -3.11
C TYR A 147 21.84 10.90 -2.76
N GLU A 148 21.71 11.90 -3.63
CA GLU A 148 20.66 12.92 -3.56
C GLU A 148 19.41 12.42 -4.31
N CYS A 149 18.33 12.08 -3.59
CA CYS A 149 17.02 11.85 -4.19
C CYS A 149 16.38 13.19 -4.61
N LYS A 150 16.88 13.77 -5.72
CA LYS A 150 16.37 15.04 -6.26
C LYS A 150 14.91 14.93 -6.70
N MET A 151 14.48 13.75 -7.14
CA MET A 151 13.13 13.55 -7.66
C MET A 151 12.05 13.49 -6.58
N GLY A 152 12.35 12.98 -5.38
CA GLY A 152 11.37 12.91 -4.28
C GLY A 152 11.04 14.28 -3.70
N GLN A 153 12.06 15.12 -3.48
CA GLN A 153 11.88 16.48 -2.95
C GLN A 153 11.17 17.41 -3.95
N ILE A 154 11.46 17.28 -5.25
CA ILE A 154 10.80 18.06 -6.30
C ILE A 154 9.32 17.67 -6.40
N LYS A 155 9.00 16.38 -6.46
CA LYS A 155 7.60 15.91 -6.54
C LYS A 155 6.78 16.29 -5.30
N LEU A 156 7.36 16.20 -4.10
CA LEU A 156 6.64 16.55 -2.87
C LEU A 156 6.31 18.04 -2.83
N LYS A 157 7.26 18.89 -3.22
CA LYS A 157 7.08 20.35 -3.31
C LYS A 157 6.04 20.71 -4.39
N GLU A 158 6.11 20.08 -5.56
CA GLU A 158 5.11 20.24 -6.62
C GLU A 158 3.70 19.83 -6.15
N TRP A 159 3.58 18.76 -5.36
CA TRP A 159 2.30 18.30 -4.81
C TRP A 159 1.76 19.18 -3.68
N GLU A 160 2.62 19.75 -2.84
CA GLU A 160 2.25 20.76 -1.85
C GLU A 160 1.76 22.04 -2.53
N GLU A 161 2.48 22.50 -3.55
CA GLU A 161 2.09 23.66 -4.37
C GLU A 161 0.80 23.41 -5.16
N ALA A 162 0.57 22.18 -5.65
CA ALA A 162 -0.69 21.80 -6.31
C ALA A 162 -1.87 21.78 -5.32
N ARG A 163 -1.69 21.25 -4.10
CA ARG A 163 -2.73 21.24 -3.06
C ARG A 163 -3.10 22.64 -2.59
N GLU A 164 -2.12 23.53 -2.40
CA GLU A 164 -2.39 24.92 -2.02
C GLU A 164 -3.07 25.71 -3.14
N ARG A 165 -2.76 25.42 -4.41
CA ARG A 165 -3.49 25.99 -5.55
C ARG A 165 -4.95 25.51 -5.59
N ALA A 166 -5.20 24.22 -5.39
CA ALA A 166 -6.55 23.67 -5.38
C ALA A 166 -7.42 24.28 -4.26
N LYS A 167 -6.89 24.40 -3.03
CA LYS A 167 -7.61 25.07 -1.92
C LYS A 167 -7.94 26.53 -2.21
N LYS A 168 -7.01 27.27 -2.84
CA LYS A 168 -7.24 28.67 -3.23
C LYS A 168 -8.29 28.80 -4.32
N GLN A 169 -8.30 27.87 -5.27
CA GLN A 169 -9.31 27.81 -6.33
C GLN A 169 -10.70 27.51 -5.76
N GLU A 170 -10.81 26.49 -4.89
CA GLU A 170 -12.05 26.15 -4.18
C GLU A 170 -12.56 27.35 -3.35
N ALA A 171 -11.68 28.05 -2.62
CA ALA A 171 -12.06 29.23 -1.86
C ALA A 171 -12.53 30.41 -2.74
N ALA A 172 -11.95 30.57 -3.94
CA ALA A 172 -12.35 31.60 -4.89
C ALA A 172 -13.70 31.27 -5.56
N ASP A 173 -13.91 30.00 -5.91
CA ASP A 173 -15.17 29.53 -6.50
C ASP A 173 -16.32 29.61 -5.48
N HIS A 174 -16.07 29.28 -4.21
CA HIS A 174 -17.03 29.48 -3.11
C HIS A 174 -17.33 30.95 -2.82
N ALA A 175 -16.35 31.86 -2.99
CA ALA A 175 -16.59 33.30 -2.85
C ALA A 175 -17.40 33.88 -4.02
N HIS A 176 -17.26 33.31 -5.22
CA HIS A 176 -18.01 33.73 -6.41
C HIS A 176 -19.49 33.33 -6.33
N ASP A 177 -19.80 32.17 -5.75
CA ASP A 177 -21.18 31.64 -5.61
C ASP A 177 -22.02 32.49 -4.63
N HIS A 178 -21.40 33.01 -3.56
CA HIS A 178 -22.07 33.89 -2.60
C HIS A 178 -22.37 35.32 -3.11
N SER A 179 -21.94 35.68 -4.32
CA SER A 179 -22.18 37.00 -4.92
C SER A 179 -23.42 37.06 -5.82
N HIS A 180 -24.01 35.91 -6.17
CA HIS A 180 -25.12 35.84 -7.13
C HIS A 180 -26.53 35.77 -6.49
N ASP A 181 -26.65 35.63 -5.16
CA ASP A 181 -27.94 35.41 -4.48
C ASP A 181 -28.65 36.68 -3.95
N HIS A 182 -28.24 37.88 -4.35
CA HIS A 182 -28.88 39.13 -3.92
C HIS A 182 -29.33 40.04 -5.07
N ALA A 183 -30.17 39.54 -5.98
CA ALA A 183 -30.88 40.42 -6.92
C ALA A 183 -32.20 39.84 -7.48
N HIS A 184 -33.14 39.41 -6.64
CA HIS A 184 -34.54 39.26 -7.06
C HIS A 184 -35.49 39.91 -6.04
N ALA A 185 -35.55 41.24 -6.08
CA ALA A 185 -36.61 41.99 -5.42
C ALA A 185 -37.92 41.83 -6.20
N HIS A 186 -38.94 41.35 -5.51
CA HIS A 186 -40.33 41.22 -5.96
C HIS A 186 -40.89 42.52 -6.55
N TYR A 187 -41.54 42.43 -7.71
CA TYR A 187 -42.56 43.37 -8.12
C TYR A 187 -43.88 42.63 -8.30
N HIS A 188 -44.77 42.78 -7.31
CA HIS A 188 -46.19 42.47 -7.47
C HIS A 188 -46.82 43.58 -8.31
N HIS A 189 -47.44 43.22 -9.43
CA HIS A 189 -48.38 44.09 -10.13
C HIS A 189 -49.77 43.48 -10.09
N HIS A 190 -50.65 44.20 -9.41
CA HIS A 190 -52.08 44.01 -9.40
C HIS A 190 -52.66 44.32 -10.78
N HIS A 191 -53.51 43.42 -11.28
CA HIS A 191 -54.71 43.73 -12.04
C HIS A 191 -55.76 42.65 -11.77
#